data_AF-A0AAD5L5Y1-F1
#
_entry.id   AF-A0AAD5L5Y1-F1
#
_cell.length_a   1.000
_cell.length_b   1.000
_cell.length_c   1.000
_cell.angle_alpha   90.00
_cell.angle_beta   90.00
_cell.angle_gamma   90.00
#
_symmetry.space_group_name_H-M   'P 1'
#
loop_
_entity.id
_entity.type
_entity.pdbx_description
1 polymer ?
#
loop_
_entity_poly.entity_id
_entity_poly.type
_entity_poly.pdbx_seq_one_letter_code
_entity_poly.pdbx_strand_id
1 'polypeptide(L)'
;MKLFLRGELAVLCARQVANIAKLADQFELDSDELLRLVVPPDMRRDVLHGSHEDYQGGHQGIMRTSDRGRGEYYWPRVFRDVEEHVRACVDCATAEGR
;
A
#
# COMPACT_ATOMS: atom_id res chain seq x y z
N MET A 1 8.42 7.64 -14.67
CA MET A 1 8.14 6.47 -13.81
C MET A 1 7.20 5.49 -14.50
N LYS A 2 5.91 5.80 -14.74
CA LYS A 2 4.97 4.85 -15.36
C LYS A 2 5.45 4.22 -16.68
N LEU A 3 5.93 5.03 -17.63
CA LEU A 3 6.54 4.54 -18.89
C LEU A 3 7.69 3.56 -18.65
N PHE A 4 8.53 3.82 -17.64
CA PHE A 4 9.64 2.95 -17.29
C PHE A 4 9.16 1.61 -16.73
N LEU A 5 8.20 1.64 -15.79
CA LEU A 5 7.62 0.44 -15.18
C LEU A 5 6.82 -0.41 -16.18
N ARG A 6 6.26 0.20 -17.23
CA ARG A 6 5.61 -0.51 -18.35
C ARG A 6 6.60 -1.06 -19.38
N GLY A 7 7.89 -0.80 -19.22
CA GLY A 7 8.91 -1.22 -20.19
C GLY A 7 8.93 -0.38 -21.48
N GLU A 8 8.20 0.74 -21.53
CA GLU A 8 8.19 1.68 -22.64
C GLU A 8 9.46 2.55 -22.64
N LEU A 9 10.63 1.90 -22.70
CA LEU A 9 11.93 2.59 -22.58
C LEU A 9 12.31 3.35 -23.85
N ALA A 10 11.77 2.98 -25.00
CA ALA A 10 12.07 3.60 -26.30
C ALA A 10 11.69 5.10 -26.36
N VAL A 11 10.78 5.55 -25.51
CA VAL A 11 10.35 6.96 -25.41
C VAL A 11 11.12 7.75 -24.36
N LEU A 12 12.11 7.14 -23.69
CA LEU A 12 12.92 7.75 -22.65
C LEU A 12 14.39 7.88 -23.10
N CYS A 13 15.02 9.00 -22.80
CA CYS A 13 16.47 9.15 -22.99
C CYS A 13 17.25 8.44 -21.87
N ALA A 14 18.53 8.14 -22.13
CA ALA A 14 19.40 7.47 -21.16
C ALA A 14 19.45 8.19 -19.80
N ARG A 15 19.43 9.54 -19.79
CA ARG A 15 19.39 10.33 -18.55
C ARG A 15 18.08 10.17 -17.78
N GLN A 16 16.94 10.10 -18.48
CA GLN A 16 15.64 9.87 -17.86
C GLN A 16 15.58 8.46 -17.25
N VAL A 17 16.04 7.45 -17.99
CA VAL A 17 16.14 6.06 -17.52
C VAL A 17 17.00 5.98 -16.25
N ALA A 18 18.21 6.54 -16.28
CA ALA A 18 19.12 6.51 -15.13
C ALA A 18 18.56 7.22 -13.90
N ASN A 19 17.79 8.30 -14.08
CA ASN A 19 17.16 9.00 -12.96
C ASN A 19 15.98 8.22 -12.39
N ILE A 20 15.14 7.62 -13.24
CA ILE A 20 13.97 6.85 -12.81
C ILE A 20 14.39 5.56 -12.10
N ALA A 21 15.41 4.87 -12.62
CA ALA A 21 15.90 3.60 -12.08
C ALA A 21 16.37 3.70 -10.62
N LYS A 22 16.73 4.89 -10.13
CA LYS A 22 17.16 5.11 -8.73
C LYS A 22 16.04 4.90 -7.70
N LEU A 23 14.79 4.98 -8.13
CA LEU A 23 13.62 4.91 -7.25
C LEU A 23 12.59 3.88 -7.73
N ALA A 24 12.77 3.29 -8.92
CA ALA A 24 11.76 2.43 -9.53
C ALA A 24 11.51 1.13 -8.74
N ASP A 25 12.49 0.68 -7.98
CA ASP A 25 12.40 -0.45 -7.05
C ASP A 25 11.45 -0.21 -5.87
N GLN A 26 11.17 1.06 -5.56
CA GLN A 26 10.27 1.45 -4.48
C GLN A 26 8.80 1.50 -4.92
N PHE A 27 8.49 1.39 -6.21
CA PHE A 27 7.13 1.57 -6.71
C PHE A 27 6.66 0.41 -7.58
N GLU A 28 5.44 -0.05 -7.34
CA GLU A 28 4.69 -0.92 -8.23
C GLU A 28 3.65 -0.09 -8.99
N LEU A 29 3.35 -0.46 -10.23
CA LEU A 29 2.21 0.06 -10.98
C LEU A 29 1.06 -0.93 -10.85
N ASP A 30 -0.06 -0.51 -10.27
CA ASP A 30 -1.22 -1.39 -10.10
C ASP A 30 -2.09 -1.50 -11.37
N SER A 31 -3.16 -2.29 -11.28
CA SER A 31 -4.11 -2.51 -12.37
C SER A 31 -4.83 -1.25 -12.85
N ASP A 32 -4.90 -0.21 -12.00
CA ASP A 32 -5.55 1.07 -12.30
C ASP A 32 -4.52 2.12 -12.77
N GLU A 33 -3.30 1.69 -13.13
CA GLU A 33 -2.20 2.54 -13.57
C GLU A 33 -1.76 3.56 -12.50
N LEU A 34 -1.97 3.25 -11.22
CA LEU A 34 -1.54 4.07 -10.09
C LEU A 34 -0.22 3.54 -9.50
N LEU A 35 0.65 4.48 -9.12
CA LEU A 35 1.91 4.14 -8.46
C LEU A 35 1.64 3.86 -6.99
N ARG A 36 2.08 2.70 -6.51
CA ARG A 36 1.99 2.28 -5.12
C ARG A 36 3.38 2.13 -4.54
N LEU A 37 3.60 2.67 -3.35
CA LEU A 37 4.86 2.51 -2.64
C LEU A 37 4.97 1.06 -2.14
N VAL A 38 6.01 0.36 -2.54
CA VAL A 38 6.30 -0.99 -2.06
C VAL A 38 6.72 -0.93 -0.60
N VAL A 39 6.04 -1.66 0.28
CA VAL A 39 6.32 -1.65 1.72
C VAL A 39 7.15 -2.89 2.13
N PRO A 40 8.38 -2.69 2.62
CA PRO A 40 9.21 -3.75 3.20
C PRO A 40 8.53 -4.44 4.38
N PRO A 41 8.76 -5.75 4.61
CA PRO A 41 8.08 -6.53 5.66
C PRO A 41 8.12 -5.91 7.07
N ASP A 42 9.25 -5.30 7.42
CA ASP A 42 9.52 -4.63 8.69
C ASP A 42 8.67 -3.37 8.93
N MET A 43 8.23 -2.71 7.85
CA MET A 43 7.42 -1.49 7.94
C MET A 43 5.90 -1.75 7.84
N ARG A 44 5.49 -2.95 7.41
CA ARG A 44 4.07 -3.27 7.17
C ARG A 44 3.21 -3.10 8.42
N ARG A 45 3.75 -3.47 9.58
CA ARG A 45 3.02 -3.33 10.85
C ARG A 45 2.69 -1.87 11.15
N ASP A 46 3.64 -0.97 10.94
CA ASP A 46 3.44 0.46 11.21
C ASP A 46 2.44 1.06 10.21
N VAL A 47 2.51 0.66 8.94
CA VAL A 47 1.53 1.07 7.92
C VAL A 47 0.12 0.57 8.23
N LEU A 48 -0.01 -0.70 8.64
CA LEU A 48 -1.30 -1.28 9.06
C LEU A 48 -1.85 -0.53 10.28
N HIS A 49 -0.98 -0.24 11.25
CA HIS A 49 -1.36 0.48 12.46
C HIS A 49 -1.88 1.88 12.15
N GLY A 50 -1.11 2.67 11.38
CA GLY A 50 -1.54 4.02 10.98
C GLY A 50 -2.77 4.04 10.08
N SER A 51 -3.02 2.96 9.32
CA SER A 51 -4.21 2.85 8.48
C SER A 51 -5.48 2.49 9.27
N HIS A 52 -5.33 1.94 10.47
CA HIS A 52 -6.44 1.39 11.26
C HIS A 52 -6.71 2.18 12.55
N GLU A 53 -5.67 2.40 13.37
CA GLU A 53 -5.77 3.02 14.70
C GLU A 53 -5.63 4.56 14.71
N ASP A 54 -4.96 5.17 13.72
CA ASP A 54 -4.78 6.63 13.73
C ASP A 54 -6.10 7.39 13.55
N TYR A 55 -6.07 8.72 13.82
CA TYR A 55 -7.20 9.64 13.65
C TYR A 55 -7.93 9.47 12.31
N GLN A 56 -7.18 9.09 11.26
CA GLN A 56 -7.77 8.87 9.95
C GLN A 56 -8.34 7.44 9.75
N GLY A 57 -7.84 6.43 10.46
CA GLY A 57 -8.26 5.03 10.38
C GLY A 57 -9.50 4.71 11.21
N GLY A 58 -9.60 5.30 12.41
CA GLY A 58 -10.80 5.34 13.25
C GLY A 58 -11.54 4.02 13.44
N HIS A 59 -10.82 2.89 13.44
CA HIS A 59 -11.38 1.54 13.56
C HIS A 59 -12.55 1.25 12.58
N GLN A 60 -12.51 1.81 11.37
CA GLN A 60 -13.66 1.79 10.46
C GLN A 60 -13.90 0.45 9.71
N GLY A 61 -13.32 -0.64 10.21
CA GLY A 61 -13.45 -1.98 9.65
C GLY A 61 -12.56 -2.26 8.43
N ILE A 62 -12.55 -3.54 8.05
CA ILE A 62 -11.59 -4.12 7.08
C ILE A 62 -11.62 -3.42 5.72
N MET A 63 -12.81 -3.15 5.17
CA MET A 63 -12.94 -2.58 3.83
C MET A 63 -12.31 -1.19 3.73
N ARG A 64 -12.58 -0.31 4.69
CA ARG A 64 -12.03 1.05 4.67
C ARG A 64 -10.54 1.10 4.98
N THR A 65 -10.07 0.28 5.91
CA THR A 65 -8.62 0.12 6.16
C THR A 65 -7.91 -0.44 4.92
N SER A 66 -8.53 -1.39 4.21
CA SER A 66 -7.98 -1.98 2.98
C SER A 66 -7.92 -0.98 1.83
N ASP A 67 -8.99 -0.21 1.61
CA ASP A 67 -9.04 0.81 0.57
C ASP A 67 -7.99 1.90 0.80
N ARG A 68 -7.77 2.28 2.06
CA ARG A 68 -6.73 3.23 2.43
C ARG A 68 -5.33 2.66 2.21
N GLY A 69 -5.06 1.46 2.72
CA GLY A 69 -3.77 0.80 2.57
C GLY A 69 -3.40 0.60 1.09
N ARG A 70 -4.34 0.09 0.29
CA ARG A 70 -4.16 -0.10 -1.15
C ARG A 70 -4.07 1.21 -1.94
N GLY A 71 -4.58 2.31 -1.40
CA GLY A 71 -4.53 3.63 -2.01
C GLY A 71 -3.13 4.25 -2.07
N GLU A 72 -2.20 3.79 -1.25
CA GLU A 72 -0.86 4.39 -1.18
C GLU A 72 0.24 3.34 -1.23
N TYR A 73 -0.05 2.13 -0.74
CA TYR A 73 0.94 1.10 -0.48
C TYR A 73 0.67 -0.19 -1.24
N TYR A 74 1.73 -0.94 -1.47
CA TYR A 74 1.67 -2.27 -2.04
C TYR A 74 2.63 -3.22 -1.33
N TRP A 75 2.14 -4.43 -1.08
CA TRP A 75 2.95 -5.61 -0.84
C TRP A 75 2.14 -6.87 -1.15
N PRO A 76 2.78 -8.01 -1.39
CA PRO A 76 2.07 -9.26 -1.63
C PRO A 76 1.14 -9.59 -0.46
N ARG A 77 -0.14 -9.82 -0.77
CA ARG A 77 -1.20 -10.19 0.20
C ARG A 77 -1.60 -9.08 1.18
N VAL A 78 -1.43 -7.79 0.81
CA VAL A 78 -1.88 -6.62 1.59
C VAL A 78 -3.28 -6.77 2.18
N PHE A 79 -4.26 -7.24 1.40
CA PHE A 79 -5.64 -7.41 1.87
C PHE A 79 -5.76 -8.41 3.02
N ARG A 80 -5.07 -9.55 2.93
CA ARG A 80 -5.10 -10.57 3.97
C ARG A 80 -4.43 -10.06 5.25
N ASP A 81 -3.31 -9.36 5.11
CA ASP A 81 -2.61 -8.82 6.27
C ASP A 81 -3.44 -7.70 6.95
N VAL A 82 -4.18 -6.89 6.19
CA VAL A 82 -5.18 -5.94 6.74
C VAL A 82 -6.30 -6.67 7.47
N GLU A 83 -6.86 -7.71 6.87
CA GLU A 83 -7.94 -8.49 7.46
C GLU A 83 -7.52 -9.14 8.79
N GLU A 84 -6.32 -9.73 8.84
CA GLU A 84 -5.73 -10.30 10.06
C GLU A 84 -5.51 -9.22 11.14
N HIS A 85 -4.99 -8.04 10.78
CA HIS A 85 -4.77 -6.93 11.70
C HIS A 85 -6.06 -6.42 12.33
N VAL A 86 -7.09 -6.16 11.51
CA VAL A 86 -8.38 -5.64 12.00
C VAL A 86 -9.11 -6.69 12.85
N ARG A 87 -9.07 -7.98 12.49
CA ARG A 87 -9.67 -9.05 13.31
C ARG A 87 -8.99 -9.23 14.66
N ALA A 88 -7.69 -8.94 14.75
CA ALA A 88 -6.95 -8.99 16.00
C ALA A 88 -7.19 -7.75 16.88
N CYS A 89 -7.87 -6.72 16.38
CA CYS A 89 -8.15 -5.49 17.14
C CYS A 89 -9.22 -5.73 18.21
N VAL A 90 -8.85 -5.51 19.47
CA VAL A 90 -9.75 -5.65 20.64
C VAL A 90 -10.90 -4.65 20.59
N ASP A 91 -10.63 -3.41 20.17
CA ASP A 91 -11.64 -2.35 20.11
C ASP A 91 -12.70 -2.65 19.04
N CYS A 92 -12.30 -3.17 17.88
CA CYS A 92 -13.25 -3.63 16.86
C CYS A 92 -14.05 -4.84 17.32
N ALA A 93 -13.40 -5.84 17.94
CA ALA A 93 -14.07 -7.05 18.41
C ALA A 93 -15.13 -6.77 19.49
N THR A 94 -14.91 -5.76 20.33
CA THR A 94 -15.88 -5.35 21.36
C THR A 94 -17.02 -4.50 20.82
N ALA A 95 -16.81 -3.75 19.73
CA ALA A 95 -17.84 -2.93 19.09
C ALA A 95 -18.88 -3.75 18.30
N GLU A 96 -18.50 -4.92 17.77
CA GLU A 96 -19.37 -5.78 16.96
C GLU A 96 -20.44 -6.53 17.79
N GLY A 97 -20.36 -6.47 19.12
CA GLY A 97 -21.29 -7.10 20.07
C GLY A 97 -22.35 -6.18 20.68
N ARG A 98 -22.56 -4.97 20.15
CA ARG A 98 -23.51 -3.98 20.69
C ARG A 98 -24.61 -3.60 19.70
#